data_AF-A0A938CIY4-F1
#
_entry.id   AF-A0A938CIY4-F1
#
_cell.length_a   1.000
_cell.length_b   1.000
_cell.length_c   1.000
_cell.angle_alpha   90.00
_cell.angle_beta   90.00
_cell.angle_gamma   90.00
#
_symmetry.space_group_name_H-M   'P 1'
#
loop_
_entity.id
_entity.type
_entity.pdbx_description
1 polymer ?
#
loop_
_entity_poly.entity_id
_entity_poly.type
_entity_poly.pdbx_seq_one_letter_code
_entity_poly.pdbx_strand_id
1 'polypeptide(L)'
;MDRLAPGVELRPYDPEAPRIFAQLERAIREAVPRPLAVEHVGSTAVPGLGGKGIVDCLVIADSPPEASEVCAILRRQGFSHSAHEQPEEDRWFASGSLDTEGHGALHVHVHITYAGSRCARETLAFRDYLREHPADAARYFSLKHEWRARAGTSTSRYTELKTGFVDEILRRAQPRGPAPTPGAGGEPPGEHNSKAGREGLSMSRLRIALVGAGTGRGQSWMSTLKKLSDRSVLYDFCALCDVIPGKARESADRWGVAGYGNLLEMLDGSGPDVVLNGAPGDANVMVVGVCALRGKHVVTEIPLAPTCGHGDLLIESCATHGVVLEVAEQVWLWAQEQLKRRIIAAGLIGEPQHARMVYCNKADYHGINGVRMLFGGRPTRVLGYTKAVTVPAFGHYIDDGRTFDRWDHAIIEFDNGMTCLFESPPRGRMGPRWDLEGTLGQLVGSDLYVGSPDRFRHYPFITETSTVDGETVFDHMRVDTDPPVVFESPHKALGAADYDEVARMDILLGFHRAVTTGDPPVYGPQQARTDIEILSAMRESHDRGNVWVDLPLTGPTQTERAIEAKFVEAYGDPRDPESLADANFRQGGTRYWVANWE
;
A
#
# COMPACT_ATOMS: atom_id res chain seq x y z
N MET A 1 -4.20 18.39 -6.79
CA MET A 1 -5.13 19.53 -6.83
C MET A 1 -6.34 19.07 -7.61
N ASP A 2 -7.44 18.72 -6.92
CA ASP A 2 -8.61 18.07 -7.51
C ASP A 2 -9.33 19.00 -8.51
N ARG A 3 -8.90 18.98 -9.78
CA ARG A 3 -9.52 19.69 -10.90
C ARG A 3 -10.05 18.68 -11.91
N LEU A 4 -11.37 18.68 -12.10
CA LEU A 4 -12.06 18.16 -13.26
C LEU A 4 -11.37 18.77 -14.47
N ALA A 5 -10.75 17.92 -15.29
CA ALA A 5 -10.13 18.35 -16.53
C ALA A 5 -11.07 19.27 -17.32
N PRO A 6 -10.58 20.35 -17.96
CA PRO A 6 -11.45 21.23 -18.72
C PRO A 6 -12.15 20.44 -19.84
N GLY A 7 -13.49 20.37 -19.77
CA GLY A 7 -14.35 20.29 -20.96
C GLY A 7 -14.57 18.94 -21.64
N VAL A 8 -14.85 17.83 -20.95
CA VAL A 8 -15.56 16.70 -21.60
C VAL A 8 -17.06 16.96 -21.48
N GLU A 9 -17.70 17.58 -22.47
CA GLU A 9 -19.14 17.86 -22.47
C GLU A 9 -20.00 16.58 -22.35
N LEU A 10 -21.13 16.63 -21.62
CA LEU A 10 -22.09 15.53 -21.65
C LEU A 10 -22.87 15.59 -22.96
N ARG A 11 -22.88 14.50 -23.71
CA ARG A 11 -23.53 14.40 -25.01
C ARG A 11 -24.72 13.45 -24.97
N PRO A 12 -25.69 13.61 -25.89
CA PRO A 12 -26.72 12.60 -26.14
C PRO A 12 -26.11 11.22 -26.44
N TYR A 13 -26.92 10.18 -26.29
CA TYR A 13 -26.51 8.82 -26.63
C TYR A 13 -26.11 8.72 -28.11
N ASP A 14 -24.96 8.08 -28.37
CA ASP A 14 -24.45 7.84 -29.71
C ASP A 14 -24.91 6.44 -30.19
N PRO A 15 -25.74 6.35 -31.25
CA PRO A 15 -26.19 5.07 -31.77
C PRO A 15 -25.07 4.21 -32.36
N GLU A 16 -23.89 4.78 -32.65
CA GLU A 16 -22.73 4.05 -33.16
C GLU A 16 -21.93 3.34 -32.04
N ALA A 17 -22.23 3.60 -30.77
CA ALA A 17 -21.50 3.03 -29.64
C ALA A 17 -21.44 1.49 -29.62
N PRO A 18 -22.51 0.73 -29.96
CA PRO A 18 -22.43 -0.73 -30.07
C PRO A 18 -21.46 -1.19 -31.17
N ARG A 19 -21.36 -0.47 -32.30
CA ARG A 19 -20.42 -0.78 -33.38
C ARG A 19 -18.98 -0.53 -32.94
N ILE A 20 -18.73 0.57 -32.24
CA ILE A 20 -17.42 0.90 -31.67
C ILE A 20 -17.01 -0.15 -30.63
N PHE A 21 -17.94 -0.57 -29.76
CA PHE A 21 -17.69 -1.65 -28.80
C PHE A 21 -17.34 -2.96 -29.51
N ALA A 22 -18.05 -3.35 -30.57
CA ALA A 22 -17.73 -4.57 -31.33
C ALA A 22 -16.31 -4.55 -31.92
N GLN A 23 -15.80 -3.39 -32.33
CA GLN A 23 -14.41 -3.25 -32.79
C GLN A 23 -13.42 -3.37 -31.64
N LEU A 24 -13.72 -2.77 -30.48
CA LEU A 24 -12.91 -2.90 -29.27
C LEU A 24 -12.87 -4.34 -28.76
N GLU A 25 -14.01 -5.03 -28.75
CA GLU A 25 -14.12 -6.44 -28.36
C GLU A 25 -13.24 -7.30 -29.28
N ARG A 26 -13.31 -7.10 -30.61
CA ARG A 26 -12.45 -7.81 -31.55
C ARG A 26 -10.97 -7.56 -31.26
N ALA A 27 -10.57 -6.30 -31.05
CA ALA A 27 -9.18 -5.95 -30.75
C ALA A 27 -8.68 -6.59 -29.44
N ILE A 28 -9.52 -6.64 -28.40
CA ILE A 28 -9.20 -7.29 -27.12
C ILE A 28 -9.05 -8.82 -27.31
N ARG A 29 -9.95 -9.46 -28.06
CA ARG A 29 -9.91 -10.90 -28.34
C ARG A 29 -8.71 -11.30 -29.22
N GLU A 30 -8.31 -10.46 -30.16
CA GLU A 30 -7.10 -10.65 -30.97
C GLU A 30 -5.82 -10.47 -30.13
N ALA A 31 -5.80 -9.47 -29.24
CA ALA A 31 -4.68 -9.22 -28.34
C ALA A 31 -4.47 -10.34 -27.32
N VAL A 32 -5.56 -10.96 -26.86
CA VAL A 32 -5.56 -11.94 -25.78
C VAL A 32 -6.18 -13.26 -26.28
N PRO A 33 -5.38 -14.17 -26.89
CA PRO A 33 -5.90 -15.35 -27.59
C PRO A 33 -6.27 -16.49 -26.62
N ARG A 34 -7.21 -16.21 -25.70
CA ARG A 34 -7.81 -17.18 -24.78
C ARG A 34 -9.31 -16.85 -24.57
N PRO A 35 -10.13 -17.78 -24.08
CA PRO A 35 -11.53 -17.49 -23.77
C PRO A 35 -11.63 -16.39 -22.71
N LEU A 36 -12.29 -15.29 -23.04
CA LEU A 36 -12.60 -14.17 -22.14
C LEU A 36 -14.05 -13.75 -22.36
N ALA A 37 -14.76 -13.40 -21.28
CA ALA A 37 -16.00 -12.66 -21.40
C ALA A 37 -15.68 -11.17 -21.54
N VAL A 38 -16.24 -10.53 -22.57
CA VAL A 38 -16.00 -9.13 -22.91
C VAL A 38 -17.35 -8.46 -23.04
N GLU A 39 -17.65 -7.53 -22.13
CA GLU A 39 -18.99 -7.00 -21.91
C GLU A 39 -19.01 -5.49 -22.16
N HIS A 40 -19.99 -5.01 -22.92
CA HIS A 40 -20.22 -3.57 -23.09
C HIS A 40 -20.82 -3.02 -21.80
N VAL A 41 -20.15 -2.05 -21.17
CA VAL A 41 -20.58 -1.44 -19.91
C VAL A 41 -20.53 0.09 -19.98
N GLY A 42 -20.81 0.77 -18.87
CA GLY A 42 -20.86 2.24 -18.83
C GLY A 42 -22.13 2.81 -19.49
N SER A 43 -22.17 4.13 -19.69
CA SER A 43 -23.38 4.79 -20.21
C SER A 43 -23.69 4.43 -21.66
N THR A 44 -22.65 4.19 -22.46
CA THR A 44 -22.79 3.84 -23.87
C THR A 44 -23.35 2.43 -24.09
N ALA A 45 -23.39 1.59 -23.06
CA ALA A 45 -24.01 0.27 -23.09
C ALA A 45 -25.53 0.29 -22.87
N VAL A 46 -26.12 1.41 -22.45
CA VAL A 46 -27.56 1.55 -22.18
C VAL A 46 -28.18 2.40 -23.29
N PRO A 47 -29.04 1.82 -24.17
CA PRO A 47 -29.66 2.57 -25.26
C PRO A 47 -30.41 3.81 -24.76
N GLY A 48 -30.10 4.97 -25.35
CA GLY A 48 -30.71 6.25 -24.99
C GLY A 48 -30.07 6.97 -23.79
N LEU A 49 -29.07 6.37 -23.11
CA LEU A 49 -28.39 7.01 -21.98
C LEU A 49 -27.19 7.87 -22.44
N GLY A 50 -27.32 9.18 -22.31
CA GLY A 50 -26.21 10.11 -22.58
C GLY A 50 -25.06 10.02 -21.57
N GLY A 51 -23.91 10.58 -21.95
CA GLY A 51 -22.69 10.48 -21.15
C GLY A 51 -21.52 11.27 -21.70
N LYS A 52 -20.29 10.84 -21.34
CA LYS A 52 -19.04 11.46 -21.82
C LYS A 52 -18.67 11.08 -23.27
N GLY A 53 -19.43 10.18 -23.90
CA GLY A 53 -19.12 9.63 -25.22
C GLY A 53 -17.94 8.63 -25.22
N ILE A 54 -17.54 8.12 -24.06
CA ILE A 54 -16.48 7.11 -23.91
C ILE A 54 -17.14 5.72 -23.93
N VAL A 55 -16.56 4.81 -24.70
CA VAL A 55 -16.97 3.40 -24.70
C VAL A 55 -16.20 2.68 -23.59
N ASP A 56 -16.94 2.17 -22.60
CA ASP A 56 -16.41 1.37 -21.51
C ASP A 56 -16.64 -0.13 -21.79
N CYS A 57 -15.59 -0.92 -21.62
CA CYS A 57 -15.58 -2.36 -21.79
C CYS A 57 -15.23 -3.03 -20.46
N LEU A 58 -15.88 -4.14 -20.12
CA LEU A 58 -15.54 -4.98 -18.97
C LEU A 58 -15.05 -6.34 -19.47
N VAL A 59 -13.78 -6.65 -19.24
CA VAL A 59 -13.17 -7.96 -19.50
C VAL A 59 -13.23 -8.77 -18.22
N ILE A 60 -13.80 -9.97 -18.28
CA ILE A 60 -13.94 -10.89 -17.15
C ILE A 60 -13.09 -12.13 -17.47
N ALA A 61 -11.97 -12.24 -16.76
CA ALA A 61 -11.10 -13.42 -16.75
C ALA A 61 -11.65 -14.49 -15.79
N ASP A 62 -11.07 -15.70 -15.76
CA ASP A 62 -11.51 -16.76 -14.85
C ASP A 62 -10.99 -16.54 -13.42
N SER A 63 -9.85 -15.87 -13.25
CA SER A 63 -9.19 -15.71 -11.95
C SER A 63 -8.42 -14.38 -11.80
N PRO A 64 -8.12 -13.93 -10.56
CA PRO A 64 -7.30 -12.72 -10.34
C PRO A 64 -5.92 -12.75 -11.03
N PRO A 65 -5.15 -13.86 -11.00
CA PRO A 65 -3.88 -13.94 -11.73
C PRO A 65 -4.06 -13.76 -13.25
N GLU A 66 -5.10 -14.37 -13.81
CA GLU A 66 -5.41 -14.20 -15.23
C GLU A 66 -5.82 -12.77 -15.56
N ALA A 67 -6.64 -12.12 -14.73
CA ALA A 67 -7.00 -10.71 -14.91
C ALA A 67 -5.76 -9.80 -14.90
N SER A 68 -4.77 -10.11 -14.04
CA SER A 68 -3.47 -9.42 -14.03
C SER A 68 -2.68 -9.66 -15.32
N GLU A 69 -2.67 -10.89 -15.85
CA GLU A 69 -2.00 -11.24 -17.10
C GLU A 69 -2.66 -10.57 -18.31
N VAL A 70 -3.99 -10.59 -18.39
CA VAL A 70 -4.80 -9.87 -19.40
C VAL A 70 -4.45 -8.38 -19.38
N CYS A 71 -4.37 -7.78 -18.18
CA CYS A 71 -3.94 -6.40 -18.02
C CYS A 71 -2.51 -6.17 -18.58
N ALA A 72 -1.56 -7.08 -18.27
CA ALA A 72 -0.20 -7.00 -18.80
C ALA A 72 -0.13 -7.14 -20.33
N ILE A 73 -0.98 -7.99 -20.93
CA ILE A 73 -1.07 -8.16 -22.38
C ILE A 73 -1.60 -6.88 -23.03
N LEU A 74 -2.70 -6.33 -22.54
CA LEU A 74 -3.30 -5.10 -23.09
C LEU A 74 -2.33 -3.90 -22.95
N ARG A 75 -1.54 -3.84 -21.88
CA ARG A 75 -0.47 -2.84 -21.73
C ARG A 75 0.58 -2.93 -22.84
N ARG A 76 0.99 -4.13 -23.23
CA ARG A 76 1.94 -4.33 -24.35
C ARG A 76 1.36 -3.89 -25.70
N GLN A 77 0.03 -3.87 -25.83
CA GLN A 77 -0.69 -3.43 -27.02
C GLN A 77 -0.99 -1.93 -27.05
N GLY A 78 -0.44 -1.15 -26.11
CA GLY A 78 -0.55 0.32 -26.12
C GLY A 78 -1.70 0.90 -25.29
N PHE A 79 -2.47 0.08 -24.56
CA PHE A 79 -3.39 0.59 -23.56
C PHE A 79 -2.59 1.15 -22.36
N SER A 80 -2.86 2.40 -22.02
CA SER A 80 -2.24 3.13 -20.92
C SER A 80 -3.05 3.00 -19.64
N HIS A 81 -2.38 3.05 -18.49
CA HIS A 81 -3.04 3.20 -17.20
C HIS A 81 -3.03 4.69 -16.81
N SER A 82 -4.08 5.18 -16.16
CA SER A 82 -3.92 6.40 -15.38
C SER A 82 -2.99 6.10 -14.20
N ALA A 83 -1.99 6.93 -13.91
CA ALA A 83 -1.02 6.66 -12.82
C ALA A 83 -1.65 6.62 -11.40
N HIS A 84 -2.96 6.88 -11.31
CA HIS A 84 -3.72 7.04 -10.05
C HIS A 84 -4.70 5.91 -9.75
N GLU A 85 -5.00 5.03 -10.70
CA GLU A 85 -5.85 3.87 -10.42
C GLU A 85 -4.97 2.74 -9.90
N GLN A 86 -4.92 2.55 -8.59
CA GLN A 86 -4.58 1.24 -8.06
C GLN A 86 -5.78 0.31 -8.36
N PRO A 87 -5.56 -0.99 -8.54
CA PRO A 87 -6.69 -1.89 -8.69
C PRO A 87 -7.64 -1.70 -7.50
N GLU A 88 -8.89 -1.30 -7.76
CA GLU A 88 -9.94 -1.50 -6.77
C GLU A 88 -10.04 -3.02 -6.56
N GLU A 89 -10.57 -3.49 -5.42
CA GLU A 89 -10.73 -4.93 -5.20
C GLU A 89 -11.43 -5.57 -6.41
N ASP A 90 -10.69 -6.45 -7.06
CA ASP A 90 -11.04 -7.20 -8.26
C ASP A 90 -11.06 -6.44 -9.59
N ARG A 91 -10.60 -5.18 -9.68
CA ARG A 91 -10.71 -4.38 -10.90
C ARG A 91 -9.40 -3.72 -11.30
N TRP A 92 -8.89 -4.09 -12.47
CA TRP A 92 -7.82 -3.38 -13.17
C TRP A 92 -8.41 -2.45 -14.22
N PHE A 93 -7.73 -1.35 -14.50
CA PHE A 93 -8.17 -0.39 -15.52
C PHE A 93 -7.11 -0.23 -16.60
N ALA A 94 -7.55 -0.11 -17.85
CA ALA A 94 -6.72 0.32 -18.96
C ALA A 94 -7.53 1.31 -19.80
N SER A 95 -6.91 2.36 -20.29
CA SER A 95 -7.52 3.26 -21.27
C SER A 95 -6.62 3.40 -22.48
N GLY A 96 -7.21 3.63 -23.64
CA GLY A 96 -6.46 3.68 -24.89
C GLY A 96 -7.16 4.52 -25.93
N SER A 97 -6.49 4.74 -27.04
CA SER A 97 -7.12 5.29 -28.24
C SER A 97 -7.28 4.16 -29.25
N LEU A 98 -8.50 3.90 -29.70
CA LEU A 98 -8.80 2.97 -30.76
C LEU A 98 -9.09 3.76 -32.03
N ASP A 99 -8.31 3.57 -33.08
CA ASP A 99 -8.65 4.12 -34.40
C ASP A 99 -9.79 3.29 -34.98
N THR A 100 -10.93 3.93 -35.16
CA THR A 100 -12.15 3.25 -35.59
C THR A 100 -12.52 3.73 -36.99
N GLU A 101 -12.90 2.78 -37.84
CA GLU A 101 -13.34 3.08 -39.19
C GLU A 101 -14.50 4.07 -39.17
N GLY A 102 -14.24 5.27 -39.68
CA GLY A 102 -15.20 6.36 -39.84
C GLY A 102 -15.33 7.33 -38.66
N HIS A 103 -14.63 7.15 -37.53
CA HIS A 103 -14.72 8.06 -36.37
C HIS A 103 -13.35 8.54 -35.85
N GLY A 104 -12.23 8.05 -36.43
CA GLY A 104 -10.87 8.40 -36.02
C GLY A 104 -10.51 7.77 -34.66
N ALA A 105 -9.44 8.29 -34.05
CA ALA A 105 -8.96 7.83 -32.74
C ALA A 105 -9.95 8.18 -31.62
N LEU A 106 -10.71 7.19 -31.15
CA LEU A 106 -11.64 7.29 -30.04
C LEU A 106 -10.98 6.83 -28.73
N HIS A 107 -11.13 7.63 -27.67
CA HIS A 107 -10.70 7.21 -26.35
C HIS A 107 -11.66 6.16 -25.76
N VAL A 108 -11.12 5.02 -25.36
CA VAL A 108 -11.87 3.89 -24.80
C VAL A 108 -11.35 3.52 -23.42
N HIS A 109 -12.23 2.94 -22.61
CA HIS A 109 -11.92 2.42 -21.28
C HIS A 109 -12.13 0.91 -21.25
N VAL A 110 -11.18 0.19 -20.67
CA VAL A 110 -11.18 -1.26 -20.52
C VAL A 110 -10.99 -1.57 -19.03
N HIS A 111 -12.08 -1.92 -18.38
CA HIS A 111 -12.11 -2.47 -17.02
C HIS A 111 -11.84 -3.97 -17.13
N ILE A 112 -10.95 -4.50 -16.32
CA ILE A 112 -10.60 -5.92 -16.32
C ILE A 112 -10.88 -6.44 -14.91
N THR A 113 -11.53 -7.58 -14.81
CA THR A 113 -11.91 -8.23 -13.56
C THR A 113 -11.87 -9.75 -13.75
N TYR A 114 -12.31 -10.52 -12.77
CA TYR A 114 -12.42 -11.97 -12.84
C TYR A 114 -13.82 -12.48 -12.46
N ALA A 115 -14.10 -13.73 -12.82
CA ALA A 115 -15.38 -14.40 -12.61
C ALA A 115 -15.71 -14.46 -11.12
N GLY A 116 -16.94 -14.09 -10.77
CA GLY A 116 -17.39 -14.07 -9.38
C GLY A 116 -16.93 -12.86 -8.56
N SER A 117 -16.11 -11.95 -9.10
CA SER A 117 -15.74 -10.69 -8.44
C SER A 117 -16.92 -9.79 -8.10
N ARG A 118 -16.76 -8.92 -7.11
CA ARG A 118 -17.76 -7.88 -6.81
C ARG A 118 -17.93 -6.91 -7.99
N CYS A 119 -16.82 -6.48 -8.59
CA CYS A 119 -16.82 -5.57 -9.73
C CYS A 119 -17.63 -6.14 -10.91
N ALA A 120 -17.48 -7.43 -11.25
CA ALA A 120 -18.25 -8.04 -12.33
C ALA A 120 -19.75 -8.03 -12.01
N ARG A 121 -20.13 -8.51 -10.82
CA ARG A 121 -21.54 -8.58 -10.40
C ARG A 121 -22.21 -7.22 -10.40
N GLU A 122 -21.59 -6.23 -9.78
CA GLU A 122 -22.20 -4.89 -9.63
C GLU A 122 -22.24 -4.13 -10.96
N THR A 123 -21.17 -4.20 -11.77
CA THR A 123 -21.14 -3.50 -13.06
C THR A 123 -22.21 -4.04 -14.01
N LEU A 124 -22.36 -5.37 -14.08
CA LEU A 124 -23.38 -6.01 -14.91
C LEU A 124 -24.79 -5.73 -14.37
N ALA A 125 -25.02 -5.89 -13.06
CA ALA A 125 -26.31 -5.62 -12.44
C ALA A 125 -26.76 -4.16 -12.64
N PHE A 126 -25.84 -3.20 -12.49
CA PHE A 126 -26.15 -1.79 -12.72
C PHE A 126 -26.50 -1.49 -14.18
N ARG A 127 -25.73 -2.04 -15.14
CA ARG A 127 -26.01 -1.90 -16.58
C ARG A 127 -27.36 -2.50 -16.93
N ASP A 128 -27.60 -3.74 -16.53
CA ASP A 128 -28.79 -4.50 -16.91
C ASP A 128 -30.05 -3.87 -16.29
N TYR A 129 -29.98 -3.41 -15.03
CA TYR A 129 -31.05 -2.64 -14.41
C TYR A 129 -31.41 -1.39 -15.23
N LEU A 130 -30.42 -0.58 -15.63
CA LEU A 130 -30.69 0.65 -16.37
C LEU A 130 -31.22 0.40 -17.78
N ARG A 131 -30.89 -0.75 -18.42
CA ARG A 131 -31.49 -1.17 -19.70
C ARG A 131 -32.98 -1.47 -19.56
N GLU A 132 -33.39 -2.01 -18.41
CA GLU A 132 -34.78 -2.38 -18.12
C GLU A 132 -35.61 -1.23 -17.53
N HIS A 133 -34.95 -0.18 -17.02
CA HIS A 133 -35.59 0.95 -16.34
C HIS A 133 -35.26 2.30 -17.00
N PRO A 134 -35.85 2.62 -18.18
CA PRO A 134 -35.56 3.86 -18.91
C PRO A 134 -35.77 5.15 -18.10
N ALA A 135 -36.72 5.15 -17.16
CA ALA A 135 -36.95 6.29 -16.27
C ALA A 135 -35.76 6.54 -15.32
N ASP A 136 -35.15 5.49 -14.78
CA ASP A 136 -33.95 5.60 -13.94
C ASP A 136 -32.70 5.90 -14.78
N ALA A 137 -32.63 5.43 -16.03
CA ALA A 137 -31.59 5.84 -16.97
C ALA A 137 -31.68 7.35 -17.30
N ALA A 138 -32.89 7.87 -17.56
CA ALA A 138 -33.13 9.29 -17.75
C ALA A 138 -32.77 10.10 -16.49
N ARG A 139 -33.17 9.62 -15.31
CA ARG A 139 -32.80 10.22 -14.01
C ARG A 139 -31.28 10.25 -13.83
N TYR A 140 -30.59 9.16 -14.15
CA TYR A 140 -29.13 9.08 -14.08
C TYR A 140 -28.46 10.11 -15.01
N PHE A 141 -28.99 10.32 -16.22
CA PHE A 141 -28.47 11.34 -17.13
C PHE A 141 -28.67 12.76 -16.59
N SER A 142 -29.86 13.09 -16.08
CA SER A 142 -30.13 14.39 -15.45
C SER A 142 -29.24 14.66 -14.24
N LEU A 143 -29.05 13.64 -13.39
CA LEU A 143 -28.19 13.73 -12.21
C LEU A 143 -26.72 13.95 -12.58
N LYS A 144 -26.21 13.40 -13.69
CA LYS A 144 -24.84 13.70 -14.14
C LYS A 144 -24.63 15.18 -14.44
N HIS A 145 -25.64 15.87 -14.98
CA HIS A 145 -25.58 17.32 -15.19
C HIS A 145 -25.59 18.07 -13.85
N GLU A 146 -26.46 17.66 -12.92
CA GLU A 146 -26.54 18.25 -11.59
C GLU A 146 -25.24 18.06 -10.78
N TRP A 147 -24.70 16.83 -10.75
CA TRP A 147 -23.46 16.51 -10.04
C TRP A 147 -22.27 17.26 -10.60
N ARG A 148 -22.20 17.47 -11.92
CA ARG A 148 -21.17 18.32 -12.51
C ARG A 148 -21.27 19.76 -12.03
N ALA A 149 -22.49 20.32 -12.02
CA ALA A 149 -22.71 21.67 -11.51
C ALA A 149 -22.36 21.78 -10.02
N ARG A 150 -22.72 20.77 -9.21
CA ARG A 150 -22.50 20.74 -7.75
C ARG A 150 -21.06 20.39 -7.35
N ALA A 151 -20.34 19.63 -8.15
CA ALA A 151 -18.96 19.23 -7.89
C ALA A 151 -17.96 20.32 -8.29
N GLY A 152 -18.34 21.24 -9.17
CA GLY A 152 -17.49 22.35 -9.60
C GLY A 152 -16.27 21.85 -10.34
N THR A 153 -15.09 21.98 -9.73
CA THR A 153 -13.84 21.39 -10.24
C THR A 153 -13.41 20.15 -9.46
N SER A 154 -14.11 19.68 -8.42
CA SER A 154 -13.66 18.50 -7.66
C SER A 154 -14.10 17.18 -8.31
N THR A 155 -13.16 16.28 -8.58
CA THR A 155 -13.44 14.92 -9.07
C THR A 155 -13.94 14.03 -7.93
N SER A 156 -13.37 14.16 -6.73
CA SER A 156 -13.81 13.40 -5.54
C SER A 156 -15.27 13.65 -5.20
N ARG A 157 -15.70 14.92 -5.17
CA ARG A 157 -17.10 15.30 -4.94
C ARG A 157 -18.05 14.79 -6.03
N TYR A 158 -17.59 14.74 -7.28
CA TYR A 158 -18.37 14.14 -8.37
C TYR A 158 -18.54 12.63 -8.17
N THR A 159 -17.47 11.95 -7.76
CA THR A 159 -17.49 10.51 -7.46
C THR A 159 -18.42 10.20 -6.29
N GLU A 160 -18.33 10.92 -5.16
CA GLU A 160 -19.22 10.72 -4.00
C GLU A 160 -20.71 10.85 -4.37
N LEU A 161 -21.07 11.92 -5.10
CA LEU A 161 -22.44 12.15 -5.54
C LEU A 161 -22.94 11.03 -6.47
N LYS A 162 -22.06 10.51 -7.33
CA LYS A 162 -22.36 9.39 -8.22
C LYS A 162 -22.51 8.08 -7.45
N THR A 163 -21.63 7.80 -6.50
CA THR A 163 -21.62 6.57 -5.69
C THR A 163 -22.95 6.37 -4.99
N GLY A 164 -23.52 7.41 -4.36
CA GLY A 164 -24.81 7.31 -3.68
C GLY A 164 -25.97 6.86 -4.59
N PHE A 165 -25.96 7.27 -5.87
CA PHE A 165 -26.96 6.81 -6.84
C PHE A 165 -26.68 5.39 -7.33
N VAL A 166 -25.40 5.04 -7.55
CA VAL A 166 -25.01 3.68 -7.93
C VAL A 166 -25.47 2.69 -6.88
N ASP A 167 -25.25 2.99 -5.59
CA ASP A 167 -25.70 2.15 -4.47
C ASP A 167 -27.23 2.02 -4.41
N GLU A 168 -27.95 3.11 -4.69
CA GLU A 168 -29.41 3.09 -4.78
C GLU A 168 -29.90 2.09 -5.84
N ILE A 169 -29.32 2.16 -7.03
CA ILE A 169 -29.69 1.29 -8.16
C ILE A 169 -29.29 -0.16 -7.86
N LEU A 170 -28.08 -0.40 -7.35
CA LEU A 170 -27.61 -1.75 -7.01
C LEU A 170 -28.52 -2.42 -5.97
N ARG A 171 -29.02 -1.67 -4.98
CA ARG A 171 -29.99 -2.18 -3.99
C ARG A 171 -31.33 -2.55 -4.62
N ARG A 172 -31.76 -1.83 -5.66
CA ARG A 172 -32.99 -2.13 -6.42
C ARG A 172 -32.80 -3.26 -7.42
N ALA A 173 -31.58 -3.46 -7.92
CA ALA A 173 -31.22 -4.51 -8.86
C ALA A 173 -31.06 -5.89 -8.20
N GLN A 174 -30.95 -5.96 -6.86
CA GLN A 174 -30.94 -7.24 -6.14
C GLN A 174 -32.29 -7.97 -6.29
N PRO A 175 -32.31 -9.26 -6.64
CA PRO A 175 -33.53 -10.05 -6.60
C PRO A 175 -34.05 -10.07 -5.15
N ARG A 176 -35.37 -9.86 -4.98
CA ARG A 176 -36.03 -9.98 -3.67
C ARG A 176 -35.78 -11.38 -3.10
N GLY A 177 -34.85 -11.49 -2.15
CA GLY A 177 -34.71 -12.68 -1.32
C GLY A 177 -35.98 -12.91 -0.49
N PRO A 178 -36.24 -14.16 -0.04
CA PRO A 178 -37.43 -14.47 0.74
C PRO A 178 -37.42 -13.68 2.05
N ALA A 179 -38.60 -13.19 2.45
CA ALA A 179 -38.78 -12.40 3.67
C ALA A 179 -38.31 -13.15 4.93
N PRO A 180 -37.69 -12.48 5.91
CA PRO A 180 -37.28 -13.11 7.16
C PRO A 180 -38.53 -13.57 7.93
N THR A 181 -38.51 -14.84 8.32
CA THR A 181 -39.56 -15.47 9.12
C THR A 181 -39.46 -14.98 10.58
N PRO A 182 -40.56 -14.60 11.25
CA PRO A 182 -40.50 -14.19 12.64
C PRO A 182 -40.60 -15.39 13.59
N GLY A 183 -39.67 -15.47 14.54
CA GLY A 183 -39.92 -16.04 15.86
C GLY A 183 -39.00 -17.19 16.29
N ALA A 184 -38.21 -16.95 17.34
CA ALA A 184 -38.32 -17.67 18.60
C ALA A 184 -37.59 -16.86 19.69
N GLY A 185 -38.34 -16.43 20.71
CA GLY A 185 -37.80 -15.72 21.86
C GLY A 185 -37.00 -16.64 22.79
N GLY A 186 -36.07 -16.02 23.52
CA GLY A 186 -35.32 -16.61 24.62
C GLY A 186 -34.88 -15.51 25.58
N GLU A 187 -35.13 -15.73 26.86
CA GLU A 187 -35.18 -14.82 28.02
C GLU A 187 -33.83 -14.27 28.55
N PRO A 188 -33.84 -13.31 29.51
CA PRO A 188 -32.70 -12.45 29.89
C PRO A 188 -31.77 -13.07 30.98
N PRO A 189 -30.64 -12.42 31.35
CA PRO A 189 -29.50 -13.08 31.98
C PRO A 189 -29.63 -13.24 33.50
N GLY A 190 -29.17 -14.38 34.03
CA GLY A 190 -29.06 -14.67 35.46
C GLY A 190 -27.63 -14.55 35.99
N GLU A 191 -27.49 -13.97 37.17
CA GLU A 191 -26.25 -13.74 37.92
C GLU A 191 -25.64 -15.03 38.53
N HIS A 192 -24.30 -14.98 38.63
CA HIS A 192 -23.36 -15.63 39.56
C HIS A 192 -23.71 -16.97 40.25
N ASN A 193 -22.83 -17.98 40.09
CA ASN A 193 -21.97 -18.37 41.22
C ASN A 193 -20.67 -19.08 40.82
N SER A 194 -19.67 -18.78 41.64
CA SER A 194 -18.29 -19.24 41.70
C SER A 194 -18.07 -20.76 41.77
N LYS A 195 -16.97 -21.23 41.17
CA LYS A 195 -16.08 -22.26 41.75
C LYS A 195 -14.69 -22.17 41.12
N ALA A 196 -13.73 -21.86 41.98
CA ALA A 196 -12.31 -21.75 41.72
C ALA A 196 -11.67 -23.11 41.40
N GLY A 197 -10.54 -23.06 40.66
CA GLY A 197 -9.51 -24.09 40.74
C GLY A 197 -8.98 -24.62 39.42
N ARG A 198 -8.33 -23.77 38.62
CA ARG A 198 -7.10 -24.09 37.85
C ARG A 198 -6.52 -22.79 37.27
N GLU A 199 -5.53 -22.25 37.98
CA GLU A 199 -4.70 -21.16 37.51
C GLU A 199 -3.91 -21.61 36.27
N GLY A 200 -4.30 -21.07 35.13
CA GLY A 200 -3.45 -20.91 33.96
C GLY A 200 -3.78 -19.51 33.43
N LEU A 201 -2.77 -18.64 33.35
CA LEU A 201 -2.91 -17.28 32.83
C LEU A 201 -3.63 -17.33 31.47
N SER A 202 -4.91 -16.97 31.46
CA SER A 202 -5.63 -16.64 30.22
C SER A 202 -5.01 -15.35 29.72
N MET A 203 -4.04 -15.45 28.81
CA MET A 203 -3.56 -14.28 28.08
C MET A 203 -4.75 -13.70 27.30
N SER A 204 -5.30 -12.59 27.79
CA SER A 204 -6.33 -11.84 27.05
C SER A 204 -5.72 -11.33 25.75
N ARG A 205 -6.48 -11.44 24.65
CA ARG A 205 -6.09 -10.90 23.34
C ARG A 205 -5.74 -9.42 23.48
N LEU A 206 -4.67 -8.95 22.83
CA LEU A 206 -4.35 -7.53 22.79
C LEU A 206 -5.40 -6.80 21.93
N ARG A 207 -6.04 -5.80 22.50
CA ARG A 207 -6.99 -4.95 21.77
C ARG A 207 -6.20 -3.99 20.89
N ILE A 208 -6.40 -4.07 19.58
CA ILE A 208 -5.63 -3.27 18.61
C ILE A 208 -6.57 -2.35 17.83
N ALA A 209 -6.17 -1.09 17.68
CA ALA A 209 -6.88 -0.10 16.88
C ALA A 209 -6.00 0.44 15.74
N LEU A 210 -6.61 0.85 14.63
CA LEU A 210 -5.90 1.38 13.45
C LEU A 210 -6.12 2.90 13.31
N VAL A 211 -5.05 3.66 13.10
CA VAL A 211 -5.11 5.08 12.70
C VAL A 211 -4.80 5.18 11.21
N GLY A 212 -5.67 5.82 10.43
CA GLY A 212 -5.53 5.94 8.97
C GLY A 212 -6.24 4.80 8.23
N ALA A 213 -7.58 4.78 8.28
CA ALA A 213 -8.42 3.80 7.58
C ALA A 213 -8.66 4.18 6.10
N GLY A 214 -7.60 4.59 5.41
CA GLY A 214 -7.62 4.91 4.00
C GLY A 214 -7.60 3.68 3.08
N THR A 215 -7.68 3.94 1.77
CA THR A 215 -7.47 2.91 0.74
C THR A 215 -5.98 2.55 0.62
N GLY A 216 -5.66 1.43 -0.04
CA GLY A 216 -4.28 0.98 -0.20
C GLY A 216 -3.72 0.37 1.09
N ARG A 217 -2.69 0.99 1.68
CA ARG A 217 -1.96 0.41 2.82
C ARG A 217 -2.83 0.23 4.08
N GLY A 218 -3.69 1.19 4.40
CA GLY A 218 -4.65 1.07 5.51
C GLY A 218 -5.58 -0.14 5.34
N GLN A 219 -6.11 -0.33 4.13
CA GLN A 219 -6.93 -1.48 3.76
C GLN A 219 -6.18 -2.81 3.88
N SER A 220 -4.92 -2.88 3.44
CA SER A 220 -4.07 -4.05 3.62
C SER A 220 -3.93 -4.39 5.11
N TRP A 221 -3.62 -3.40 5.96
CA TRP A 221 -3.52 -3.61 7.42
C TRP A 221 -4.83 -4.09 8.04
N MET A 222 -5.97 -3.49 7.70
CA MET A 222 -7.28 -3.94 8.22
C MET A 222 -7.57 -5.40 7.84
N SER A 223 -7.26 -5.80 6.60
CA SER A 223 -7.39 -7.20 6.15
C SER A 223 -6.56 -8.16 6.99
N THR A 224 -5.29 -7.83 7.22
CA THR A 224 -4.39 -8.68 8.02
C THR A 224 -4.80 -8.70 9.50
N LEU A 225 -5.20 -7.56 10.08
CA LEU A 225 -5.73 -7.49 11.43
C LEU A 225 -7.00 -8.32 11.60
N LYS A 226 -7.90 -8.30 10.60
CA LYS A 226 -9.11 -9.12 10.62
C LYS A 226 -8.79 -10.61 10.58
N LYS A 227 -7.88 -11.04 9.69
CA LYS A 227 -7.42 -12.45 9.65
C LYS A 227 -6.82 -12.89 10.98
N LEU A 228 -5.93 -12.08 11.57
CA LEU A 228 -5.34 -12.39 12.88
C LEU A 228 -6.39 -12.39 13.99
N SER A 229 -7.41 -11.52 13.92
CA SER A 229 -8.51 -11.51 14.87
C SER A 229 -9.43 -12.74 14.74
N ASP A 230 -9.65 -13.23 13.52
CA ASP A 230 -10.54 -14.37 13.30
C ASP A 230 -9.83 -15.71 13.51
N ARG A 231 -8.55 -15.81 13.15
CA ARG A 231 -7.82 -17.08 13.01
C ARG A 231 -6.75 -17.30 14.07
N SER A 232 -6.54 -16.34 14.98
CA SER A 232 -5.60 -16.47 16.10
C SER A 232 -6.23 -16.02 17.42
N VAL A 233 -5.47 -16.11 18.51
CA VAL A 233 -5.84 -15.60 19.84
C VAL A 233 -5.03 -14.35 20.23
N LEU A 234 -4.33 -13.74 19.27
CA LEU A 234 -3.32 -12.70 19.57
C LEU A 234 -3.94 -11.32 19.70
N TYR A 235 -4.76 -10.93 18.73
CA TYR A 235 -5.30 -9.58 18.61
C TYR A 235 -6.81 -9.56 18.58
N ASP A 236 -7.42 -8.52 19.12
CA ASP A 236 -8.82 -8.16 18.92
C ASP A 236 -8.86 -6.79 18.21
N PHE A 237 -9.13 -6.79 16.90
CA PHE A 237 -9.24 -5.55 16.12
C PHE A 237 -10.51 -4.81 16.53
N CYS A 238 -10.37 -3.81 17.40
CA CYS A 238 -11.50 -3.25 18.14
C CYS A 238 -12.01 -1.92 17.59
N ALA A 239 -11.16 -1.14 16.93
CA ALA A 239 -11.52 0.19 16.45
C ALA A 239 -10.60 0.68 15.32
N LEU A 240 -11.07 1.71 14.62
CA LEU A 240 -10.26 2.48 13.69
C LEU A 240 -10.60 3.97 13.74
N CYS A 241 -9.67 4.82 13.31
CA CYS A 241 -9.95 6.23 13.08
C CYS A 241 -9.41 6.71 11.74
N ASP A 242 -10.14 7.65 11.14
CA ASP A 242 -9.70 8.39 9.95
C ASP A 242 -10.23 9.82 10.04
N VAL A 243 -9.41 10.79 9.66
CA VAL A 243 -9.77 12.22 9.69
C VAL A 243 -10.88 12.57 8.70
N ILE A 244 -11.18 11.68 7.75
CA ILE A 244 -12.30 11.79 6.82
C ILE A 244 -13.48 10.98 7.40
N PRO A 245 -14.52 11.63 7.96
CA PRO A 245 -15.58 10.92 8.69
C PRO A 245 -16.32 9.87 7.86
N GLY A 246 -16.51 10.14 6.55
CA GLY A 246 -17.12 9.18 5.63
C GLY A 246 -16.33 7.88 5.50
N LYS A 247 -14.99 7.97 5.42
CA LYS A 247 -14.09 6.81 5.32
C LYS A 247 -14.01 6.03 6.61
N ALA A 248 -13.93 6.74 7.75
CA ALA A 248 -13.96 6.11 9.06
C ALA A 248 -15.24 5.27 9.24
N ARG A 249 -16.40 5.83 8.89
CA ARG A 249 -17.68 5.11 8.98
C ARG A 249 -17.75 3.92 8.02
N GLU A 250 -17.43 4.14 6.74
CA GLU A 250 -17.47 3.07 5.74
C GLU A 250 -16.56 1.90 6.12
N SER A 251 -15.34 2.19 6.57
CA SER A 251 -14.37 1.17 6.97
C SER A 251 -14.82 0.45 8.26
N ALA A 252 -15.35 1.19 9.23
CA ALA A 252 -15.87 0.63 10.47
C ALA A 252 -17.02 -0.35 10.20
N ASP A 253 -17.99 0.05 9.37
CA ASP A 253 -19.12 -0.80 8.96
C ASP A 253 -18.63 -2.03 8.20
N ARG A 254 -17.64 -1.86 7.31
CA ARG A 254 -17.05 -2.94 6.52
C ARG A 254 -16.35 -4.00 7.37
N TRP A 255 -15.59 -3.58 8.36
CA TRP A 255 -14.76 -4.48 9.17
C TRP A 255 -15.41 -4.90 10.48
N GLY A 256 -16.57 -4.34 10.80
CA GLY A 256 -17.35 -4.67 12.00
C GLY A 256 -16.72 -4.15 13.30
N VAL A 257 -16.09 -2.98 13.25
CA VAL A 257 -15.36 -2.36 14.38
C VAL A 257 -15.89 -0.96 14.68
N ALA A 258 -15.50 -0.36 15.81
CA ALA A 258 -15.87 1.03 16.11
C ALA A 258 -15.09 2.02 15.23
N GLY A 259 -15.77 3.04 14.69
CA GLY A 259 -15.17 4.09 13.86
C GLY A 259 -15.13 5.44 14.55
N TYR A 260 -13.99 6.13 14.46
CA TYR A 260 -13.76 7.43 15.09
C TYR A 260 -13.19 8.44 14.09
N GLY A 261 -13.46 9.74 14.31
CA GLY A 261 -12.93 10.83 13.49
C GLY A 261 -11.61 11.42 14.02
N ASN A 262 -11.25 11.10 15.25
CA ASN A 262 -10.12 11.68 15.97
C ASN A 262 -9.40 10.60 16.81
N LEU A 263 -8.07 10.74 16.93
CA LEU A 263 -7.24 9.80 17.68
C LEU A 263 -7.61 9.75 19.17
N LEU A 264 -7.74 10.91 19.83
CA LEU A 264 -7.99 10.97 21.27
C LEU A 264 -9.35 10.35 21.61
N GLU A 265 -10.37 10.65 20.82
CA GLU A 265 -11.70 10.03 20.95
C GLU A 265 -11.65 8.52 20.76
N MET A 266 -10.86 8.02 19.81
CA MET A 266 -10.67 6.57 19.61
C MET A 266 -10.02 5.94 20.84
N LEU A 267 -8.95 6.53 21.36
CA LEU A 267 -8.22 6.02 22.51
C LEU A 267 -9.12 5.97 23.76
N ASP A 268 -9.89 7.04 24.01
CA ASP A 268 -10.77 7.15 25.17
C ASP A 268 -12.02 6.27 25.03
N GLY A 269 -12.59 6.18 23.83
CA GLY A 269 -13.83 5.46 23.56
C GLY A 269 -13.65 3.96 23.40
N SER A 270 -12.54 3.50 22.80
CA SER A 270 -12.32 2.07 22.53
C SER A 270 -11.33 1.42 23.49
N GLY A 271 -10.43 2.20 24.10
CA GLY A 271 -9.43 1.73 25.06
C GLY A 271 -8.54 0.60 24.52
N PRO A 272 -7.85 0.78 23.37
CA PRO A 272 -6.97 -0.25 22.83
C PRO A 272 -5.71 -0.41 23.70
N ASP A 273 -5.06 -1.56 23.63
CA ASP A 273 -3.73 -1.82 24.18
C ASP A 273 -2.64 -1.40 23.17
N VAL A 274 -2.93 -1.61 21.88
CA VAL A 274 -2.03 -1.37 20.75
C VAL A 274 -2.67 -0.43 19.73
N VAL A 275 -1.89 0.49 19.18
CA VAL A 275 -2.24 1.29 18.01
C VAL A 275 -1.36 0.89 16.82
N LEU A 276 -1.99 0.54 15.71
CA LEU A 276 -1.33 0.46 14.41
C LEU A 276 -1.52 1.80 13.71
N ASN A 277 -0.44 2.53 13.47
CA ASN A 277 -0.47 3.81 12.79
C ASN A 277 -0.15 3.65 11.30
N GLY A 278 -1.17 3.81 10.45
CA GLY A 278 -1.06 3.90 8.99
C GLY A 278 -1.35 5.29 8.44
N ALA A 279 -1.27 6.33 9.27
CA ALA A 279 -1.42 7.72 8.84
C ALA A 279 -0.19 8.20 8.02
N PRO A 280 -0.25 9.37 7.36
CA PRO A 280 0.91 9.94 6.65
C PRO A 280 2.13 10.10 7.58
N GLY A 281 3.35 9.93 7.06
CA GLY A 281 4.56 9.80 7.89
C GLY A 281 4.84 10.97 8.84
N ASP A 282 4.42 12.19 8.52
CA ASP A 282 4.55 13.34 9.42
C ASP A 282 3.64 13.20 10.67
N ALA A 283 2.50 12.53 10.53
CA ALA A 283 1.58 12.26 11.64
C ALA A 283 2.20 11.33 12.69
N ASN A 284 3.27 10.59 12.37
CA ASN A 284 3.93 9.68 13.30
C ASN A 284 4.38 10.40 14.57
N VAL A 285 4.83 11.66 14.47
CA VAL A 285 5.22 12.49 15.63
C VAL A 285 4.05 12.65 16.60
N MET A 286 2.86 12.93 16.07
CA MET A 286 1.65 13.07 16.86
C MET A 286 1.17 11.70 17.38
N VAL A 287 0.97 10.72 16.50
CA VAL A 287 0.34 9.44 16.88
C VAL A 287 1.19 8.66 17.87
N VAL A 288 2.50 8.50 17.58
CA VAL A 288 3.42 7.79 18.47
C VAL A 288 3.60 8.57 19.78
N GLY A 289 3.72 9.89 19.72
CA GLY A 289 3.85 10.75 20.90
C GLY A 289 2.64 10.66 21.84
N VAL A 290 1.42 10.76 21.31
CA VAL A 290 0.18 10.59 22.08
C VAL A 290 0.09 9.17 22.67
N CYS A 291 0.41 8.14 21.87
CA CYS A 291 0.41 6.77 22.35
C CYS A 291 1.40 6.57 23.51
N ALA A 292 2.61 7.13 23.42
CA ALA A 292 3.60 7.10 24.50
C ALA A 292 3.04 7.73 25.79
N LEU A 293 2.51 8.97 25.71
CA LEU A 293 1.94 9.67 26.85
C LEU A 293 0.75 8.93 27.49
N ARG A 294 -0.04 8.23 26.67
CA ARG A 294 -1.23 7.48 27.12
C ARG A 294 -0.94 6.00 27.41
N GLY A 295 0.33 5.58 27.42
CA GLY A 295 0.74 4.20 27.75
C GLY A 295 0.23 3.16 26.76
N LYS A 296 0.09 3.52 25.48
CA LYS A 296 -0.39 2.64 24.40
C LYS A 296 0.78 2.16 23.57
N HIS A 297 0.89 0.84 23.41
CA HIS A 297 1.88 0.23 22.51
C HIS A 297 1.60 0.62 21.07
N VAL A 298 2.63 0.80 20.25
CA VAL A 298 2.43 1.32 18.90
C VAL A 298 3.32 0.64 17.86
N VAL A 299 2.68 0.25 16.75
CA VAL A 299 3.33 -0.14 15.50
C VAL A 299 3.08 0.98 14.51
N THR A 300 4.12 1.64 14.00
CA THR A 300 3.95 2.76 13.06
C THR A 300 4.48 2.43 11.67
N GLU A 301 3.74 2.83 10.65
CA GLU A 301 4.23 2.83 9.27
C GLU A 301 5.50 3.67 9.12
N ILE A 302 6.26 3.35 8.09
CA ILE A 302 7.50 4.06 7.76
C ILE A 302 7.21 5.43 7.13
N PRO A 303 8.17 6.36 7.19
CA PRO A 303 9.38 6.32 8.02
C PRO A 303 9.05 6.49 9.51
N LEU A 304 9.93 6.08 10.43
CA LEU A 304 9.73 6.29 11.88
C LEU A 304 9.30 7.74 12.21
N ALA A 305 9.99 8.73 11.62
CA ALA A 305 9.72 10.14 11.80
C ALA A 305 10.25 10.98 10.62
N PRO A 306 9.96 12.30 10.57
CA PRO A 306 10.48 13.18 9.52
C PRO A 306 12.01 13.33 9.51
N THR A 307 12.66 13.34 10.68
CA THR A 307 14.11 13.52 10.89
C THR A 307 14.63 12.58 11.96
N CYS A 308 15.96 12.46 12.10
CA CYS A 308 16.55 11.73 13.22
C CYS A 308 16.18 12.37 14.56
N GLY A 309 16.16 13.70 14.65
CA GLY A 309 15.80 14.42 15.88
C GLY A 309 14.37 14.12 16.34
N HIS A 310 13.40 14.10 15.42
CA HIS A 310 12.04 13.65 15.74
C HIS A 310 11.99 12.15 16.10
N GLY A 311 12.78 11.30 15.42
CA GLY A 311 12.86 9.87 15.75
C GLY A 311 13.41 9.62 17.15
N ASP A 312 14.47 10.33 17.52
CA ASP A 312 15.11 10.26 18.84
C ASP A 312 14.11 10.69 19.94
N LEU A 313 13.33 11.77 19.69
CA LEU A 313 12.24 12.22 20.58
C LEU A 313 11.17 11.12 20.80
N LEU A 314 10.73 10.45 19.73
CA LEU A 314 9.73 9.38 19.83
C LEU A 314 10.25 8.15 20.57
N ILE A 315 11.49 7.74 20.26
CA ILE A 315 12.17 6.62 20.92
C ILE A 315 12.28 6.88 22.43
N GLU A 316 12.76 8.07 22.81
CA GLU A 316 12.92 8.45 24.21
C GLU A 316 11.57 8.52 24.94
N SER A 317 10.55 9.09 24.30
CA SER A 317 9.20 9.18 24.87
C SER A 317 8.61 7.79 25.13
N CYS A 318 8.68 6.88 24.15
CA CYS A 318 8.20 5.51 24.32
C CYS A 318 8.96 4.76 25.42
N ALA A 319 10.30 4.87 25.45
CA ALA A 319 11.11 4.24 26.48
C ALA A 319 10.76 4.76 27.90
N THR A 320 10.58 6.08 28.04
CA THR A 320 10.22 6.73 29.31
C THR A 320 8.88 6.25 29.86
N HIS A 321 7.91 5.98 28.97
CA HIS A 321 6.56 5.56 29.35
C HIS A 321 6.35 4.05 29.33
N GLY A 322 7.40 3.25 29.11
CA GLY A 322 7.31 1.79 29.05
C GLY A 322 6.49 1.28 27.84
N VAL A 323 6.42 2.08 26.78
CA VAL A 323 5.68 1.76 25.56
C VAL A 323 6.59 1.06 24.56
N VAL A 324 6.23 -0.17 24.17
CA VAL A 324 6.84 -0.85 23.03
C VAL A 324 6.50 -0.11 21.73
N LEU A 325 7.54 0.26 20.98
CA LEU A 325 7.46 0.89 19.67
C LEU A 325 8.06 -0.04 18.62
N GLU A 326 7.32 -0.28 17.55
CA GLU A 326 7.76 -1.01 16.37
C GLU A 326 7.55 -0.15 15.12
N VAL A 327 8.42 -0.35 14.13
CA VAL A 327 8.32 0.31 12.84
C VAL A 327 8.02 -0.74 11.79
N ALA A 328 6.93 -0.55 11.06
CA ALA A 328 6.44 -1.50 10.07
C ALA A 328 7.25 -1.41 8.76
N GLU A 329 8.53 -1.75 8.83
CA GLU A 329 9.40 -1.92 7.67
C GLU A 329 9.43 -3.38 7.24
N GLN A 330 8.59 -3.71 6.25
CA GLN A 330 8.37 -5.09 5.80
C GLN A 330 9.31 -5.56 4.69
N VAL A 331 10.04 -4.68 4.02
CA VAL A 331 10.72 -5.00 2.75
C VAL A 331 11.82 -6.06 2.94
N TRP A 332 12.61 -5.95 4.00
CA TRP A 332 13.62 -6.97 4.32
C TRP A 332 13.01 -8.31 4.79
N LEU A 333 11.74 -8.33 5.21
CA LEU A 333 10.99 -9.52 5.61
C LEU A 333 10.30 -10.21 4.44
N TRP A 334 10.23 -9.59 3.27
CA TRP A 334 9.67 -10.24 2.08
C TRP A 334 10.39 -11.55 1.76
N ALA A 335 9.63 -12.52 1.26
CA ALA A 335 10.11 -13.86 0.99
C ALA A 335 11.37 -13.89 0.11
N GLN A 336 11.44 -13.05 -0.93
CA GLN A 336 12.64 -12.98 -1.77
C GLN A 336 13.87 -12.49 -1.00
N GLU A 337 13.70 -11.55 -0.08
CA GLU A 337 14.82 -11.00 0.68
C GLU A 337 15.25 -11.95 1.79
N GLN A 338 14.31 -12.63 2.44
CA GLN A 338 14.60 -13.73 3.36
C GLN A 338 15.28 -14.91 2.64
N LEU A 339 14.90 -15.22 1.40
CA LEU A 339 15.57 -16.23 0.60
C LEU A 339 17.01 -15.82 0.26
N LYS A 340 17.26 -14.56 -0.13
CA LYS A 340 18.62 -14.03 -0.33
C LYS A 340 19.48 -14.15 0.92
N ARG A 341 18.94 -13.82 2.11
CA ARG A 341 19.64 -14.01 3.39
C ARG A 341 20.02 -15.47 3.60
N ARG A 342 19.14 -16.42 3.30
CA ARG A 342 19.42 -17.87 3.41
C ARG A 342 20.48 -18.31 2.40
N ILE A 343 20.47 -17.79 1.18
CA ILE A 343 21.49 -18.05 0.15
C ILE A 343 22.87 -17.54 0.60
N ILE A 344 22.93 -16.33 1.16
CA ILE A 344 24.17 -15.75 1.71
C ILE A 344 24.65 -16.60 2.89
N ALA A 345 23.76 -16.95 3.83
CA ALA A 345 24.10 -17.78 4.98
C ALA A 345 24.57 -19.19 4.59
N ALA A 346 24.08 -19.73 3.46
CA ALA A 346 24.54 -20.99 2.89
C ALA A 346 25.91 -20.88 2.18
N GLY A 347 26.48 -19.68 2.07
CA GLY A 347 27.79 -19.44 1.45
C GLY A 347 27.80 -19.58 -0.07
N LEU A 348 26.63 -19.60 -0.73
CA LEU A 348 26.52 -19.90 -2.16
C LEU A 348 27.18 -18.84 -3.06
N ILE A 349 27.27 -17.59 -2.58
CA ILE A 349 27.98 -16.51 -3.26
C ILE A 349 29.37 -16.23 -2.67
N GLY A 350 29.84 -17.03 -1.71
CA GLY A 350 31.08 -16.78 -0.97
C GLY A 350 30.96 -15.56 -0.06
N GLU A 351 32.07 -14.84 0.13
CA GLU A 351 32.10 -13.61 0.94
C GLU A 351 31.47 -12.46 0.14
N PRO A 352 30.37 -11.85 0.61
CA PRO A 352 29.80 -10.66 -0.02
C PRO A 352 30.80 -9.48 0.03
N GLN A 353 30.88 -8.69 -1.03
CA GLN A 353 31.83 -7.55 -1.10
C GLN A 353 31.17 -6.24 -1.54
N HIS A 354 30.31 -6.31 -2.55
CA HIS A 354 29.72 -5.13 -3.16
C HIS A 354 28.24 -5.33 -3.43
N ALA A 355 27.47 -4.27 -3.28
CA ALA A 355 26.06 -4.27 -3.63
C ALA A 355 25.70 -3.06 -4.48
N ARG A 356 24.70 -3.26 -5.34
CA ARG A 356 24.07 -2.21 -6.12
C ARG A 356 22.59 -2.24 -5.87
N MET A 357 22.05 -1.10 -5.48
CA MET A 357 20.65 -0.99 -5.15
C MET A 357 20.04 0.19 -5.88
N VAL A 358 18.97 -0.11 -6.59
CA VAL A 358 18.06 0.88 -7.15
C VAL A 358 16.73 0.75 -6.43
N TYR A 359 16.28 1.81 -5.78
CA TYR A 359 14.94 1.86 -5.19
C TYR A 359 14.17 3.05 -5.74
N CYS A 360 13.07 2.77 -6.44
CA CYS A 360 12.33 3.79 -7.19
C CYS A 360 11.20 4.40 -6.36
N ASN A 361 10.61 5.50 -6.86
CA ASN A 361 9.43 6.16 -6.31
C ASN A 361 9.58 6.77 -4.90
N LYS A 362 10.81 7.18 -4.53
CA LYS A 362 11.11 7.97 -3.32
C LYS A 362 10.75 7.34 -1.97
N ALA A 363 10.48 6.04 -1.97
CA ALA A 363 10.53 5.22 -0.77
C ALA A 363 11.97 4.76 -0.48
N ASP A 364 12.91 5.72 -0.47
CA ASP A 364 14.36 5.51 -0.38
C ASP A 364 14.76 4.76 0.91
N TYR A 365 13.94 4.96 1.95
CA TYR A 365 14.02 4.26 3.22
C TYR A 365 13.96 2.74 3.07
N HIS A 366 13.02 2.21 2.28
CA HIS A 366 12.88 0.77 2.04
C HIS A 366 14.14 0.17 1.40
N GLY A 367 14.73 0.91 0.44
CA GLY A 367 15.99 0.50 -0.15
C GLY A 367 17.07 0.39 0.91
N ILE A 368 17.37 1.48 1.61
CA ILE A 368 18.44 1.53 2.61
C ILE A 368 18.27 0.43 3.66
N ASN A 369 17.05 0.24 4.16
CA ASN A 369 16.72 -0.85 5.07
C ASN A 369 17.11 -2.21 4.47
N GLY A 370 16.62 -2.51 3.27
CA GLY A 370 16.83 -3.78 2.60
C GLY A 370 18.28 -4.20 2.51
N VAL A 371 19.12 -3.27 2.05
CA VAL A 371 20.57 -3.43 1.95
C VAL A 371 21.21 -3.66 3.32
N ARG A 372 20.92 -2.82 4.31
CA ARG A 372 21.51 -2.94 5.65
C ARG A 372 21.19 -4.28 6.28
N MET A 373 19.93 -4.68 6.16
CA MET A 373 19.47 -5.94 6.74
C MET A 373 20.12 -7.11 6.03
N LEU A 374 20.24 -7.11 4.71
CA LEU A 374 20.93 -8.18 3.97
C LEU A 374 22.40 -8.37 4.39
N PHE A 375 23.12 -7.29 4.71
CA PHE A 375 24.56 -7.35 4.96
C PHE A 375 24.94 -7.54 6.42
N GLY A 376 24.07 -7.13 7.35
CA GLY A 376 24.28 -7.26 8.79
C GLY A 376 25.39 -6.38 9.39
N GLY A 377 26.11 -5.61 8.57
CA GLY A 377 27.14 -4.66 9.00
C GLY A 377 26.54 -3.32 9.44
N ARG A 378 27.30 -2.55 10.24
CA ARG A 378 26.94 -1.19 10.61
C ARG A 378 27.46 -0.21 9.56
N PRO A 379 26.63 0.73 9.06
CA PRO A 379 27.10 1.77 8.16
C PRO A 379 28.12 2.67 8.88
N THR A 380 29.23 3.00 8.21
CA THR A 380 30.34 3.77 8.80
C THR A 380 30.49 5.15 8.18
N ARG A 381 30.21 5.31 6.89
CA ARG A 381 30.24 6.60 6.20
C ARG A 381 29.48 6.58 4.88
N VAL A 382 29.07 7.76 4.42
CA VAL A 382 28.28 7.97 3.20
C VAL A 382 28.93 9.04 2.32
N LEU A 383 29.00 8.77 1.02
CA LEU A 383 29.33 9.75 -0.02
C LEU A 383 28.11 9.92 -0.94
N GLY A 384 27.44 11.07 -0.86
CA GLY A 384 26.20 11.34 -1.55
C GLY A 384 26.36 12.27 -2.75
N TYR A 385 25.53 12.06 -3.77
CA TYR A 385 25.35 12.97 -4.90
C TYR A 385 23.88 13.10 -5.25
N THR A 386 23.43 14.34 -5.41
CA THR A 386 22.06 14.64 -5.82
C THR A 386 22.04 15.56 -7.02
N LYS A 387 21.04 15.37 -7.87
CA LYS A 387 20.70 16.34 -8.91
C LYS A 387 19.20 16.57 -8.99
N ALA A 388 18.77 17.83 -9.04
CA ALA A 388 17.42 18.15 -9.47
C ALA A 388 17.31 17.93 -10.98
N VAL A 389 16.28 17.21 -11.41
CA VAL A 389 16.06 16.87 -12.82
C VAL A 389 14.66 17.29 -13.25
N THR A 390 14.54 17.71 -14.50
CA THR A 390 13.22 17.95 -15.11
C THR A 390 12.60 16.62 -15.52
N VAL A 391 11.34 16.42 -15.15
CA VAL A 391 10.55 15.24 -15.50
C VAL A 391 9.21 15.66 -16.09
N PRO A 392 8.50 14.79 -16.83
CA PRO A 392 7.12 15.05 -17.20
C PRO A 392 6.28 15.39 -15.97
N ALA A 393 5.23 16.21 -16.15
CA ALA A 393 4.31 16.49 -15.07
C ALA A 393 3.78 15.18 -14.49
N PHE A 394 3.91 15.01 -13.17
CA PHE A 394 3.40 13.86 -12.47
C PHE A 394 2.51 14.31 -11.31
N GLY A 395 1.43 13.56 -11.09
CA GLY A 395 0.70 13.62 -9.84
C GLY A 395 1.25 12.55 -8.91
N HIS A 396 1.81 12.94 -7.77
CA HIS A 396 1.95 12.03 -6.63
C HIS A 396 0.79 12.27 -5.65
N TYR A 397 0.89 11.83 -4.39
CA TYR A 397 -0.12 12.06 -3.36
C TYR A 397 -0.62 13.53 -3.24
N ILE A 398 0.17 14.51 -3.71
CA ILE A 398 -0.18 15.94 -3.67
C ILE A 398 -0.82 16.45 -4.98
N ASP A 399 -0.63 15.78 -6.13
CA ASP A 399 -1.06 16.27 -7.45
C ASP A 399 -0.81 17.78 -7.63
N ASP A 400 0.44 18.18 -7.44
CA ASP A 400 0.91 19.57 -7.52
C ASP A 400 1.36 19.96 -8.94
N GLY A 401 1.19 19.06 -9.93
CA GLY A 401 1.59 19.29 -11.32
C GLY A 401 3.09 19.51 -11.51
N ARG A 402 3.91 19.00 -10.56
CA ARG A 402 5.35 19.23 -10.54
C ARG A 402 6.03 18.60 -11.76
N THR A 403 6.98 19.34 -12.34
CA THR A 403 7.77 18.94 -13.52
C THR A 403 9.27 18.77 -13.18
N PHE A 404 9.58 18.58 -11.90
CA PHE A 404 10.92 18.28 -11.45
C PHE A 404 10.91 17.22 -10.34
N ASP A 405 11.97 16.45 -10.27
CA ASP A 405 12.24 15.47 -9.21
C ASP A 405 13.72 15.58 -8.82
N ARG A 406 14.15 14.83 -7.81
CA ARG A 406 15.56 14.66 -7.47
C ARG A 406 16.03 13.28 -7.89
N TRP A 407 17.29 13.19 -8.27
CA TRP A 407 18.00 11.93 -8.47
C TRP A 407 19.06 11.82 -7.40
N ASP A 408 18.86 10.89 -6.47
CA ASP A 408 19.68 10.74 -5.27
C ASP A 408 20.56 9.50 -5.39
N HIS A 409 21.82 9.63 -5.02
CA HIS A 409 22.81 8.56 -5.07
C HIS A 409 23.67 8.58 -3.83
N ALA A 410 24.13 7.41 -3.42
CA ALA A 410 25.13 7.29 -2.38
C ALA A 410 26.09 6.13 -2.63
N ILE A 411 27.32 6.28 -2.16
CA ILE A 411 28.19 5.17 -1.79
C ILE A 411 28.12 5.05 -0.26
N ILE A 412 27.81 3.86 0.24
CA ILE A 412 27.69 3.57 1.68
C ILE A 412 28.69 2.48 2.02
N GLU A 413 29.58 2.76 2.97
CA GLU A 413 30.50 1.76 3.51
C GLU A 413 30.02 1.21 4.84
N PHE A 414 30.36 -0.05 5.10
CA PHE A 414 29.99 -0.78 6.30
C PHE A 414 31.24 -1.31 7.03
N ASP A 415 31.13 -1.50 8.33
CA ASP A 415 32.25 -1.97 9.17
C ASP A 415 32.68 -3.42 8.91
N ASN A 416 31.83 -4.21 8.26
CA ASN A 416 32.14 -5.56 7.79
C ASN A 416 32.84 -5.58 6.42
N GLY A 417 33.21 -4.42 5.86
CA GLY A 417 33.89 -4.29 4.57
C GLY A 417 32.97 -4.24 3.35
N MET A 418 31.65 -4.35 3.54
CA MET A 418 30.68 -4.18 2.45
C MET A 418 30.66 -2.74 1.94
N THR A 419 30.51 -2.59 0.63
CA THR A 419 30.22 -1.29 -0.01
C THR A 419 28.95 -1.38 -0.85
N CYS A 420 28.04 -0.42 -0.69
CA CYS A 420 26.82 -0.32 -1.46
C CYS A 420 26.80 0.94 -2.33
N LEU A 421 26.53 0.77 -3.63
CA LEU A 421 26.08 1.86 -4.49
C LEU A 421 24.56 1.91 -4.44
N PHE A 422 24.02 2.98 -3.87
CA PHE A 422 22.60 3.26 -3.78
C PHE A 422 22.19 4.29 -4.83
N GLU A 423 21.04 4.05 -5.45
CA GLU A 423 20.38 4.95 -6.38
C GLU A 423 18.89 5.03 -6.07
N SER A 424 18.41 6.26 -5.89
CA SER A 424 17.00 6.62 -5.91
C SER A 424 16.73 7.48 -7.15
N PRO A 425 16.31 6.84 -8.26
CA PRO A 425 16.04 7.55 -9.49
C PRO A 425 14.83 8.49 -9.34
N PRO A 426 14.67 9.45 -10.25
CA PRO A 426 13.44 10.22 -10.39
C PRO A 426 12.22 9.29 -10.51
N ARG A 427 11.06 9.72 -10.01
CA ARG A 427 9.81 8.94 -10.12
C ARG A 427 9.57 8.56 -11.59
N GLY A 428 9.27 7.28 -11.81
CA GLY A 428 9.24 6.72 -13.15
C GLY A 428 8.80 5.25 -13.15
N ARG A 429 8.97 4.58 -14.29
CA ARG A 429 8.53 3.18 -14.49
C ARG A 429 9.60 2.14 -14.10
N MET A 430 10.73 2.57 -13.56
CA MET A 430 11.76 1.64 -13.10
C MET A 430 11.28 0.90 -11.84
N GLY A 431 11.59 -0.39 -11.74
CA GLY A 431 11.31 -1.20 -10.56
C GLY A 431 12.49 -1.21 -9.59
N PRO A 432 12.27 -1.58 -8.32
CA PRO A 432 13.36 -1.81 -7.39
C PRO A 432 14.23 -2.99 -7.87
N ARG A 433 15.55 -2.89 -7.65
CA ARG A 433 16.50 -3.95 -8.01
C ARG A 433 17.66 -3.96 -7.04
N TRP A 434 17.94 -5.13 -6.48
CA TRP A 434 19.03 -5.34 -5.54
C TRP A 434 19.96 -6.40 -6.09
N ASP A 435 21.18 -6.00 -6.37
CA ASP A 435 22.25 -6.87 -6.84
C ASP A 435 23.34 -6.94 -5.77
N LEU A 436 23.85 -8.15 -5.53
CA LEU A 436 24.90 -8.43 -4.55
C LEU A 436 25.95 -9.31 -5.20
N GLU A 437 27.21 -8.90 -5.08
CA GLU A 437 28.36 -9.64 -5.58
C GLU A 437 29.16 -10.21 -4.42
N GLY A 438 29.50 -11.49 -4.52
CA GLY A 438 30.41 -12.16 -3.61
C GLY A 438 31.51 -12.91 -4.35
N THR A 439 32.45 -13.48 -3.59
CA THR A 439 33.66 -14.11 -4.15
C THR A 439 33.41 -15.37 -4.98
N LEU A 440 32.23 -15.99 -4.88
CA LEU A 440 31.88 -17.23 -5.57
C LEU A 440 30.62 -17.12 -6.45
N GLY A 441 29.94 -15.97 -6.45
CA GLY A 441 28.67 -15.83 -7.14
C GLY A 441 28.03 -14.47 -6.94
N GLN A 442 26.83 -14.31 -7.50
CA GLN A 442 26.08 -13.07 -7.51
C GLN A 442 24.60 -13.34 -7.33
N LEU A 443 23.93 -12.45 -6.59
CA LEU A 443 22.48 -12.30 -6.62
C LEU A 443 22.17 -11.10 -7.50
N VAL A 444 21.30 -11.27 -8.49
CA VAL A 444 20.93 -10.23 -9.44
C VAL A 444 19.41 -10.15 -9.50
N GLY A 445 18.82 -9.17 -8.81
CA GLY A 445 17.36 -9.14 -8.63
C GLY A 445 16.84 -10.40 -7.92
N SER A 446 16.11 -11.24 -8.66
CA SER A 446 15.53 -12.51 -8.16
C SER A 446 16.19 -13.73 -8.79
N ASP A 447 17.48 -13.62 -9.13
CA ASP A 447 18.27 -14.67 -9.75
C ASP A 447 19.57 -14.88 -8.97
N LEU A 448 19.95 -16.15 -8.77
CA LEU A 448 21.23 -16.54 -8.19
C LEU A 448 22.14 -17.10 -9.29
N TYR A 449 23.36 -16.60 -9.35
CA TYR A 449 24.43 -17.07 -10.21
C TYR A 449 25.60 -17.56 -9.35
N VAL A 450 26.02 -18.82 -9.51
CA VAL A 450 27.13 -19.42 -8.76
C VAL A 450 28.23 -19.83 -9.74
N GLY A 451 29.45 -19.33 -9.53
CA GLY A 451 30.61 -19.56 -10.40
C GLY A 451 31.22 -18.26 -10.95
N SER A 452 32.11 -18.41 -11.92
CA SER A 452 32.77 -17.28 -12.59
C SER A 452 31.92 -16.70 -13.72
N PRO A 453 32.17 -15.46 -14.18
CA PRO A 453 31.40 -14.84 -15.27
C PRO A 453 31.35 -15.66 -16.58
N ASP A 454 32.40 -16.43 -16.87
CA ASP A 454 32.51 -17.32 -18.03
C ASP A 454 31.96 -18.73 -17.77
N ARG A 455 31.81 -19.13 -16.51
CA ARG A 455 31.37 -20.47 -16.12
C ARG A 455 30.56 -20.42 -14.82
N PHE A 456 29.25 -20.23 -14.97
CA PHE A 456 28.31 -20.17 -13.85
C PHE A 456 27.16 -21.18 -14.00
N ARG A 457 26.50 -21.46 -12.87
CA ARG A 457 25.17 -22.06 -12.81
C ARG A 457 24.18 -20.97 -12.43
N HIS A 458 23.05 -20.93 -13.12
CA HIS A 458 21.96 -19.98 -12.87
C HIS A 458 20.79 -20.69 -12.20
N TYR A 459 20.29 -20.08 -11.14
CA TYR A 459 19.18 -20.54 -10.33
C TYR A 459 18.15 -19.41 -10.20
N PRO A 460 17.07 -19.42 -11.01
CA PRO A 460 15.99 -18.46 -10.84
C PRO A 460 15.24 -18.72 -9.54
N PHE A 461 14.68 -17.67 -8.93
CA PHE A 461 13.81 -17.83 -7.77
C PHE A 461 12.46 -18.41 -8.23
N ILE A 462 12.00 -19.43 -7.52
CA ILE A 462 10.73 -20.12 -7.79
C ILE A 462 9.78 -19.80 -6.64
N THR A 463 8.61 -19.27 -6.97
CA THR A 463 7.53 -18.98 -6.01
C THR A 463 6.42 -19.99 -6.17
N GLU A 464 5.96 -20.56 -5.07
CA GLU A 464 4.86 -21.52 -5.03
C GLU A 464 3.75 -21.05 -4.09
N THR A 465 2.52 -21.38 -4.46
CA THR A 465 1.32 -21.15 -3.65
C THR A 465 0.64 -22.48 -3.36
N SER A 466 -0.12 -22.52 -2.28
CA SER A 466 -0.92 -23.68 -1.90
C SER A 466 -2.35 -23.25 -1.57
N THR A 467 -3.25 -24.21 -1.34
CA THR A 467 -4.62 -23.94 -0.92
C THR A 467 -4.82 -24.36 0.52
N VAL A 468 -5.27 -23.43 1.37
CA VAL A 468 -5.63 -23.67 2.77
C VAL A 468 -7.04 -23.17 2.98
N ASP A 469 -7.94 -24.05 3.45
CA ASP A 469 -9.37 -23.75 3.67
C ASP A 469 -10.09 -23.12 2.46
N GLY A 470 -9.68 -23.51 1.24
CA GLY A 470 -10.24 -22.99 -0.02
C GLY A 470 -9.66 -21.66 -0.48
N GLU A 471 -8.71 -21.08 0.27
CA GLU A 471 -8.01 -19.84 -0.09
C GLU A 471 -6.61 -20.15 -0.64
N THR A 472 -6.20 -19.42 -1.68
CA THR A 472 -4.81 -19.46 -2.17
C THR A 472 -3.92 -18.71 -1.20
N VAL A 473 -2.88 -19.38 -0.70
CA VAL A 473 -1.90 -18.82 0.23
C VAL A 473 -0.49 -18.91 -0.36
N PHE A 474 0.37 -17.97 0.00
CA PHE A 474 1.79 -18.04 -0.32
C PHE A 474 2.42 -19.20 0.44
N ASP A 475 3.02 -20.16 -0.29
CA ASP A 475 3.55 -21.38 0.31
C ASP A 475 5.04 -21.26 0.63
N HIS A 476 5.85 -21.09 -0.41
CA HIS A 476 7.30 -20.96 -0.24
C HIS A 476 7.94 -20.28 -1.46
N MET A 477 9.19 -19.84 -1.28
CA MET A 477 10.07 -19.42 -2.35
C MET A 477 11.40 -20.17 -2.25
N ARG A 478 11.96 -20.63 -3.37
CA ARG A 478 13.17 -21.46 -3.37
C ARG A 478 14.11 -21.20 -4.55
N VAL A 479 15.33 -21.68 -4.40
CA VAL A 479 16.29 -21.91 -5.49
C VAL A 479 16.76 -23.37 -5.47
N ASP A 480 16.86 -23.97 -6.65
CA ASP A 480 17.14 -25.40 -6.83
C ASP A 480 18.64 -25.70 -6.89
N THR A 481 19.36 -25.18 -5.90
CA THR A 481 20.72 -25.62 -5.60
C THR A 481 20.73 -27.04 -5.04
N ASP A 482 21.92 -27.58 -4.80
CA ASP A 482 22.09 -28.89 -4.17
C ASP A 482 22.90 -28.74 -2.86
N PRO A 483 22.27 -28.78 -1.68
CA PRO A 483 20.82 -28.91 -1.45
C PRO A 483 20.04 -27.63 -1.81
N PRO A 484 18.70 -27.71 -2.01
CA PRO A 484 17.89 -26.54 -2.32
C PRO A 484 17.84 -25.58 -1.13
N VAL A 485 17.83 -24.28 -1.42
CA VAL A 485 17.59 -23.24 -0.40
C VAL A 485 16.15 -22.79 -0.52
N VAL A 486 15.41 -22.87 0.59
CA VAL A 486 13.97 -22.61 0.64
C VAL A 486 13.67 -21.61 1.75
N PHE A 487 12.79 -20.65 1.47
CA PHE A 487 12.04 -19.88 2.46
C PHE A 487 10.60 -20.38 2.45
N GLU A 488 10.18 -21.01 3.54
CA GLU A 488 8.79 -21.45 3.72
C GLU A 488 7.99 -20.38 4.45
N SER A 489 6.76 -20.15 4.01
CA SER A 489 5.83 -19.23 4.65
C SER A 489 5.48 -19.72 6.06
N PRO A 490 5.79 -18.94 7.12
CA PRO A 490 5.46 -19.32 8.49
C PRO A 490 3.95 -19.21 8.79
N HIS A 491 3.18 -18.49 7.97
CA HIS A 491 1.81 -18.05 8.28
C HIS A 491 0.73 -18.62 7.35
N LYS A 492 1.00 -19.76 6.70
CA LYS A 492 0.04 -20.43 5.80
C LYS A 492 -1.30 -20.72 6.47
N ALA A 493 -1.26 -21.23 7.69
CA ALA A 493 -2.45 -21.53 8.48
C ALA A 493 -3.28 -20.28 8.85
N LEU A 494 -2.67 -19.09 8.80
CA LEU A 494 -3.33 -17.81 9.04
C LEU A 494 -3.90 -17.19 7.75
N GLY A 495 -3.72 -17.86 6.59
CA GLY A 495 -4.26 -17.40 5.31
C GLY A 495 -3.47 -16.27 4.66
N ALA A 496 -2.14 -16.19 4.86
CA ALA A 496 -1.31 -15.18 4.21
C ALA A 496 -1.31 -15.39 2.68
N ALA A 497 -1.90 -14.45 1.95
CA ALA A 497 -2.16 -14.58 0.51
C ALA A 497 -0.90 -14.40 -0.35
N ASP A 498 0.01 -13.52 0.08
CA ASP A 498 1.23 -13.16 -0.64
C ASP A 498 2.41 -12.90 0.33
N TYR A 499 3.60 -12.69 -0.23
CA TYR A 499 4.82 -12.46 0.54
C TYR A 499 4.82 -11.15 1.34
N ASP A 500 4.03 -10.14 0.95
CA ASP A 500 3.92 -8.89 1.68
C ASP A 500 3.02 -9.07 2.90
N GLU A 501 1.91 -9.80 2.78
CA GLU A 501 1.08 -10.18 3.91
C GLU A 501 1.82 -11.07 4.90
N VAL A 502 2.67 -12.00 4.44
CA VAL A 502 3.56 -12.76 5.34
C VAL A 502 4.43 -11.83 6.16
N ALA A 503 5.08 -10.85 5.53
CA ALA A 503 5.95 -9.89 6.22
C ALA A 503 5.18 -9.00 7.22
N ARG A 504 3.98 -8.56 6.86
CA ARG A 504 3.09 -7.81 7.76
C ARG A 504 2.62 -8.65 8.95
N MET A 505 2.35 -9.93 8.74
CA MET A 505 2.05 -10.87 9.83
C MET A 505 3.27 -11.09 10.73
N ASP A 506 4.48 -11.24 10.18
CA ASP A 506 5.73 -11.37 10.96
C ASP A 506 5.92 -10.18 11.93
N ILE A 507 5.69 -8.95 11.44
CA ILE A 507 5.74 -7.74 12.28
C ILE A 507 4.72 -7.83 13.42
N LEU A 508 3.46 -8.12 13.12
CA LEU A 508 2.40 -8.14 14.15
C LEU A 508 2.57 -9.28 15.15
N LEU A 509 2.99 -10.47 14.71
CA LEU A 509 3.25 -11.60 15.60
C LEU A 509 4.47 -11.36 16.48
N GLY A 510 5.54 -10.78 15.92
CA GLY A 510 6.70 -10.38 16.71
C GLY A 510 6.40 -9.26 17.69
N PHE A 511 5.62 -8.26 17.27
CA PHE A 511 5.18 -7.18 18.15
C PHE A 511 4.32 -7.68 19.30
N HIS A 512 3.44 -8.65 19.05
CA HIS A 512 2.67 -9.29 20.12
C HIS A 512 3.60 -9.89 21.18
N ARG A 513 4.65 -10.62 20.77
CA ARG A 513 5.65 -11.16 21.70
C ARG A 513 6.40 -10.03 22.42
N ALA A 514 6.76 -8.96 21.72
CA ALA A 514 7.43 -7.83 22.36
C ALA A 514 6.60 -7.21 23.50
N VAL A 515 5.29 -7.08 23.30
CA VAL A 515 4.36 -6.59 24.33
C VAL A 515 4.12 -7.62 25.44
N THR A 516 3.95 -8.89 25.10
CA THR A 516 3.46 -9.92 26.06
C THR A 516 4.55 -10.70 26.78
N THR A 517 5.72 -10.87 26.17
CA THR A 517 6.85 -11.63 26.72
C THR A 517 8.10 -10.78 26.92
N GLY A 518 8.10 -9.54 26.43
CA GLY A 518 9.26 -8.65 26.52
C GLY A 518 10.36 -8.96 25.50
N ASP A 519 10.03 -9.70 24.44
CA ASP A 519 10.94 -9.92 23.31
C ASP A 519 11.32 -8.56 22.67
N PRO A 520 12.49 -8.44 22.03
CA PRO A 520 12.77 -7.27 21.22
C PRO A 520 11.77 -7.14 20.05
N PRO A 521 11.42 -5.91 19.63
CA PRO A 521 10.73 -5.69 18.36
C PRO A 521 11.48 -6.34 17.19
N VAL A 522 10.75 -6.74 16.15
CA VAL A 522 11.28 -7.41 14.96
C VAL A 522 12.26 -6.52 14.21
N TYR A 523 11.89 -5.27 13.98
CA TYR A 523 12.76 -4.28 13.36
C TYR A 523 13.24 -3.24 14.38
N GLY A 524 12.30 -2.68 15.11
CA GLY A 524 12.53 -1.72 16.18
C GLY A 524 12.90 -0.33 15.67
N PRO A 525 12.79 0.69 16.55
CA PRO A 525 12.91 2.07 16.14
C PRO A 525 14.36 2.52 15.96
N GLN A 526 15.35 1.88 16.61
CA GLN A 526 16.77 2.23 16.43
C GLN A 526 17.26 1.91 15.01
N GLN A 527 16.80 0.79 14.45
CA GLN A 527 17.14 0.42 13.08
C GLN A 527 16.51 1.41 12.09
N ALA A 528 15.25 1.75 12.30
CA ALA A 528 14.54 2.75 11.51
C ALA A 528 15.18 4.14 11.55
N ARG A 529 15.60 4.58 12.74
CA ARG A 529 16.32 5.84 12.92
C ARG A 529 17.62 5.86 12.11
N THR A 530 18.34 4.75 12.08
CA THR A 530 19.59 4.63 11.32
C THR A 530 19.36 4.71 9.80
N ASP A 531 18.20 4.29 9.27
CA ASP A 531 17.88 4.47 7.85
C ASP A 531 17.68 5.96 7.50
N ILE A 532 17.00 6.70 8.39
CA ILE A 532 16.82 8.16 8.26
C ILE A 532 18.18 8.86 8.33
N GLU A 533 19.10 8.37 9.18
CA GLU A 533 20.44 8.91 9.31
C GLU A 533 21.25 8.79 8.01
N ILE A 534 21.18 7.64 7.34
CA ILE A 534 21.87 7.45 6.05
C ILE A 534 21.30 8.38 4.98
N LEU A 535 19.97 8.53 4.90
CA LEU A 535 19.34 9.48 3.97
C LEU A 535 19.80 10.91 4.21
N SER A 536 19.87 11.29 5.48
CA SER A 536 20.32 12.63 5.89
C SER A 536 21.81 12.83 5.58
N ALA A 537 22.65 11.83 5.85
CA ALA A 537 24.08 11.86 5.54
C ALA A 537 24.36 11.93 4.03
N MET A 538 23.57 11.24 3.20
CA MET A 538 23.64 11.34 1.74
C MET A 538 23.42 12.78 1.28
N ARG A 539 22.40 13.44 1.81
CA ARG A 539 22.08 14.84 1.47
C ARG A 539 23.14 15.81 1.99
N GLU A 540 23.57 15.65 3.23
CA GLU A 540 24.63 16.44 3.85
C GLU A 540 25.96 16.31 3.08
N SER A 541 26.29 15.10 2.62
CA SER A 541 27.46 14.87 1.79
C SER A 541 27.42 15.68 0.50
N HIS A 542 26.27 15.69 -0.19
CA HIS A 542 26.07 16.50 -1.38
C HIS A 542 26.20 18.00 -1.08
N ASP A 543 25.52 18.49 -0.04
CA ASP A 543 25.48 19.91 0.32
C ASP A 543 26.87 20.44 0.74
N ARG A 544 27.74 19.56 1.25
CA ARG A 544 29.15 19.85 1.58
C ARG A 544 30.12 19.69 0.41
N GLY A 545 29.61 19.53 -0.82
CA GLY A 545 30.43 19.39 -2.03
C GLY A 545 30.88 17.96 -2.32
N ASN A 546 29.99 16.99 -2.09
CA ASN A 546 30.22 15.56 -2.33
C ASN A 546 31.44 15.01 -1.57
N VAL A 547 31.49 15.24 -0.25
CA VAL A 547 32.55 14.75 0.65
C VAL A 547 32.05 13.61 1.52
N TRP A 548 32.93 12.70 1.96
CA TRP A 548 32.55 11.66 2.90
C TRP A 548 31.99 12.25 4.21
N VAL A 549 30.88 11.69 4.65
CA VAL A 549 30.24 12.00 5.93
C VAL A 549 30.28 10.74 6.79
N ASP A 550 30.96 10.81 7.93
CA ASP A 550 31.05 9.70 8.88
C ASP A 550 29.74 9.50 9.65
N LEU A 551 29.48 8.25 10.01
CA LEU A 551 28.33 7.82 10.81
C LEU A 551 28.80 7.23 12.17
N PRO A 552 28.07 7.49 13.26
CA PRO A 552 26.82 8.26 13.34
C PRO A 552 27.04 9.77 13.13
N LEU A 553 25.99 10.48 12.70
CA LEU A 553 26.01 11.93 12.56
C LEU A 553 26.19 12.59 13.93
N THR A 554 27.03 13.62 14.00
CA THR A 554 27.31 14.35 15.26
C THR A 554 26.25 15.40 15.60
N GLY A 555 25.27 15.61 14.73
CA GLY A 555 24.20 16.59 14.88
C GLY A 555 23.31 16.65 13.64
N PRO A 556 22.23 17.44 13.70
CA PRO A 556 21.27 17.52 12.59
C PRO A 556 21.93 18.10 11.35
N THR A 557 21.54 17.59 10.19
CA THR A 557 21.98 18.10 8.88
C THR A 557 21.28 19.42 8.51
N GLN A 558 21.73 20.09 7.45
CA GLN A 558 21.01 21.27 6.95
C GLN A 558 19.58 20.92 6.52
N THR A 559 19.41 19.77 5.89
CA THR A 559 18.09 19.31 5.42
C THR A 559 17.17 18.95 6.57
N GLU A 560 17.67 18.29 7.62
CA GLU A 560 16.86 18.00 8.81
C GLU A 560 16.37 19.27 9.50
N ARG A 561 17.25 20.27 9.69
CA ARG A 561 16.85 21.57 10.26
C ARG A 561 15.73 22.23 9.45
N ALA A 562 15.78 22.12 8.13
CA ALA A 562 14.75 22.68 7.26
C ALA A 562 13.42 21.90 7.36
N ILE A 563 13.46 20.57 7.46
CA ILE A 563 12.29 19.73 7.69
C ILE A 563 11.66 20.06 9.05
N GLU A 564 12.46 20.13 10.12
CA GLU A 564 12.00 20.46 11.47
C GLU A 564 11.37 21.86 11.56
N ALA A 565 12.00 22.86 10.95
CA ALA A 565 11.42 24.20 10.88
C ALA A 565 10.08 24.21 10.14
N LYS A 566 9.98 23.46 9.02
CA LYS A 566 8.73 23.35 8.26
C LYS A 566 7.64 22.60 9.03
N PHE A 567 8.02 21.59 9.81
CA PHE A 567 7.11 20.85 10.68
C PHE A 567 6.49 21.77 11.73
N VAL A 568 7.31 22.56 12.42
CA VAL A 568 6.84 23.51 13.44
C VAL A 568 5.92 24.58 12.82
N GLU A 569 6.25 25.08 11.63
CA GLU A 569 5.41 26.02 10.89
C GLU A 569 4.05 25.40 10.50
N ALA A 570 4.05 24.13 10.07
CA ALA A 570 2.86 23.47 9.52
C ALA A 570 1.93 22.89 10.59
N TYR A 571 2.49 22.37 11.68
CA TYR A 571 1.75 21.54 12.63
C TYR A 571 1.85 22.06 14.07
N GLY A 572 3.01 22.53 14.50
CA GLY A 572 3.25 22.99 15.88
C GLY A 572 4.45 22.32 16.55
N ASP A 573 4.54 22.45 17.87
CA ASP A 573 5.67 21.91 18.64
C ASP A 573 5.62 20.38 18.72
N PRO A 574 6.61 19.64 18.17
CA PRO A 574 6.63 18.18 18.20
C PRO A 574 6.73 17.60 19.63
N ARG A 575 7.12 18.41 20.63
CA ARG A 575 7.24 17.98 22.04
C ARG A 575 5.91 18.00 22.78
N ASP A 576 4.87 18.58 22.20
CA ASP A 576 3.50 18.57 22.73
C ASP A 576 2.57 17.84 21.75
N PRO A 577 2.65 16.49 21.65
CA PRO A 577 1.97 15.74 20.61
C PRO A 577 0.43 15.79 20.73
N GLU A 578 -0.13 15.96 21.93
CA GLU A 578 -1.59 16.12 22.08
C GLU A 578 -2.09 17.43 21.47
N SER A 579 -1.29 18.50 21.50
CA SER A 579 -1.63 19.77 20.82
C SER A 579 -1.73 19.62 19.29
N LEU A 580 -1.12 18.57 18.73
CA LEU A 580 -1.13 18.26 17.31
C LEU A 580 -2.29 17.37 16.88
N ALA A 581 -3.15 16.90 17.80
CA ALA A 581 -4.19 15.92 17.51
C ALA A 581 -5.22 16.38 16.45
N ASP A 582 -5.43 17.69 16.34
CA ASP A 582 -6.32 18.30 15.34
C ASP A 582 -5.57 18.83 14.09
N ALA A 583 -4.25 18.61 14.02
CA ALA A 583 -3.45 19.04 12.88
C ALA A 583 -3.78 18.22 11.62
N ASN A 584 -3.81 18.89 10.48
CA ASN A 584 -4.12 18.26 9.20
C ASN A 584 -2.84 17.69 8.55
N PHE A 585 -2.47 16.46 8.93
CA PHE A 585 -1.40 15.72 8.29
C PHE A 585 -1.86 15.17 6.94
N ARG A 586 -1.21 15.60 5.86
CA ARG A 586 -1.48 15.16 4.50
C ARG A 586 -0.34 14.28 4.02
N GLN A 587 -0.64 13.33 3.13
CA GLN A 587 0.41 12.69 2.35
C GLN A 587 1.15 13.74 1.53
N GLY A 588 2.48 13.62 1.45
CA GLY A 588 3.29 14.67 0.86
C GLY A 588 3.53 15.83 1.85
N GLY A 589 4.06 15.50 3.01
CA GLY A 589 4.32 16.40 4.12
C GLY A 589 5.64 17.17 3.99
N THR A 590 6.20 17.52 5.14
CA THR A 590 7.43 18.31 5.28
C THR A 590 8.62 17.69 4.53
N ARG A 591 8.78 16.36 4.60
CA ARG A 591 9.82 15.63 3.86
C ARG A 591 9.69 15.80 2.34
N TYR A 592 8.47 15.69 1.80
CA TYR A 592 8.23 15.90 0.37
C TYR A 592 8.55 17.33 -0.06
N TRP A 593 8.08 18.32 0.71
CA TRP A 593 8.25 19.73 0.33
C TRP A 593 9.69 20.22 0.45
N VAL A 594 10.41 19.80 1.47
CA VAL A 594 11.79 20.24 1.72
C VAL A 594 12.79 19.40 0.95
N ALA A 595 12.68 18.07 1.04
CA ALA A 595 13.70 17.14 0.56
C ALA A 595 13.29 16.35 -0.69
N ASN A 596 12.02 16.42 -1.10
CA ASN A 596 11.42 15.60 -2.16
C ASN A 596 11.41 14.09 -1.86
N TRP A 597 11.46 13.73 -0.57
CA TRP A 597 11.31 12.37 -0.06
C TRP A 597 9.85 12.09 0.31
N GLU A 598 9.15 11.24 -0.43
CA GLU A 598 7.89 10.54 -0.06
C GLU A 598 7.32 9.74 -1.24
#